data_AF-A0A5E7L095-F1
#
_entry.id   AF-A0A5E7L095-F1
#
_cell.length_a   1.000
_cell.length_b   1.000
_cell.length_c   1.000
_cell.angle_alpha   90.00
_cell.angle_beta   90.00
_cell.angle_gamma   90.00
#
_symmetry.space_group_name_H-M   'P 1'
#
loop_
_entity.id
_entity.type
_entity.pdbx_description
1 polymer ?
#
loop_
_entity_poly.entity_id
_entity_poly.type
_entity_poly.pdbx_seq_one_letter_code
_entity_poly.pdbx_strand_id
1 'polypeptide(L)'
;MDLAALSLFLPACFALNMAPGPNNLLSVSNSTRYGYRTSCVAGIGRLLAFAGMIALASAGLAVVLQTSEMLFYGIKVVGAAYLFYLAWQLWRVDPDAELLNPDREQQVEKRAA
;
A
#
# COMPACT_ATOMS: atom_id res chain seq x y z
N MET A 1 3.58 26.02 -8.28
CA MET A 1 4.12 25.21 -7.18
C MET A 1 5.37 25.92 -6.70
N ASP A 2 5.39 26.39 -5.46
CA ASP A 2 6.52 27.13 -4.89
C ASP A 2 7.75 26.21 -4.74
N LEU A 3 8.96 26.72 -4.96
CA LEU A 3 10.19 25.92 -4.94
C LEU A 3 10.43 25.32 -3.54
N ALA A 4 9.95 26.01 -2.50
CA ALA A 4 9.92 25.56 -1.12
C ALA A 4 8.97 24.36 -0.88
N ALA A 5 7.85 24.28 -1.61
CA ALA A 5 6.95 23.14 -1.50
C ALA A 5 7.59 21.88 -2.12
N LEU A 6 8.31 22.03 -3.23
CA LEU A 6 9.03 20.92 -3.86
C LEU A 6 10.19 20.41 -2.99
N SER A 7 10.93 21.32 -2.35
CA SER A 7 12.05 20.95 -1.48
C SER A 7 11.61 20.23 -0.20
N LEU A 8 10.39 20.49 0.32
CA LEU A 8 9.80 19.74 1.43
C LEU A 8 9.10 18.46 0.98
N PHE A 9 8.48 18.46 -0.21
CA PHE A 9 7.75 17.32 -0.74
C PHE A 9 8.67 16.14 -1.07
N LEU A 10 9.83 16.38 -1.69
CA LEU A 10 10.79 15.33 -2.06
C LEU A 10 11.24 14.47 -0.87
N PRO A 11 11.79 15.05 0.22
CA PRO A 11 12.22 14.28 1.38
C PRO A 11 11.05 13.64 2.13
N ALA A 12 9.88 14.30 2.20
CA ALA A 12 8.69 13.72 2.82
C ALA A 12 8.20 12.48 2.06
N CYS A 13 8.08 12.55 0.73
CA CYS A 13 7.72 11.40 -0.11
C CYS A 13 8.74 10.27 -0.01
N PHE A 14 10.03 10.60 0.07
CA PHE A 14 11.08 9.60 0.25
C PHE A 14 10.93 8.90 1.61
N ALA A 15 10.81 9.65 2.71
CA ALA A 15 10.59 9.10 4.04
C ALA A 15 9.34 8.22 4.12
N LEU A 16 8.24 8.64 3.47
CA LEU A 16 6.98 7.90 3.46
C LEU A 16 7.07 6.61 2.63
N ASN A 17 7.87 6.59 1.55
CA ASN A 17 8.15 5.38 0.78
C ASN A 17 9.14 4.43 1.47
N MET A 18 10.03 4.96 2.32
CA MET A 18 10.96 4.14 3.10
C MET A 18 10.26 3.35 4.21
N ALA A 19 9.09 3.77 4.66
CA ALA A 19 8.31 2.97 5.59
C ALA A 19 7.89 1.65 4.90
N PRO A 20 8.35 0.48 5.38
CA PRO A 20 7.97 -0.80 4.81
C PRO A 20 6.49 -1.06 5.15
N GLY A 21 5.60 -0.52 4.33
CA GLY A 21 4.16 -0.72 4.50
C GLY A 21 3.76 -2.18 4.21
N PRO A 22 2.55 -2.59 4.60
CA PRO A 22 2.04 -3.95 4.37
C PRO A 22 2.14 -4.38 2.91
N ASN A 23 1.87 -3.47 1.99
CA ASN A 23 2.02 -3.71 0.56
C ASN A 23 3.47 -3.99 0.13
N ASN A 24 4.44 -3.26 0.70
CA ASN A 24 5.86 -3.45 0.36
C ASN A 24 6.36 -4.78 0.95
N LEU A 25 5.92 -5.14 2.17
CA LEU A 25 6.20 -6.44 2.78
C LEU A 25 5.61 -7.60 1.99
N LEU A 26 4.36 -7.48 1.53
CA LEU A 26 3.73 -8.46 0.65
C LEU A 26 4.50 -8.62 -0.66
N SER A 27 4.98 -7.52 -1.26
CA SER A 27 5.80 -7.58 -2.47
C SER A 27 7.14 -8.29 -2.23
N VAL A 28 7.78 -8.09 -1.07
CA VAL A 28 9.01 -8.79 -0.69
C VAL A 28 8.74 -10.28 -0.49
N SER A 29 7.68 -10.64 0.25
CA SER A 29 7.26 -12.03 0.43
C SER A 29 6.97 -12.72 -0.92
N ASN A 30 6.28 -12.05 -1.84
CA ASN A 30 6.06 -12.56 -3.18
C ASN A 30 7.36 -12.73 -3.98
N SER A 31 8.32 -11.82 -3.80
CA SER A 31 9.63 -11.86 -4.46
C SER A 31 10.48 -13.04 -3.98
N THR A 32 10.45 -13.32 -2.68
CA THR A 32 11.10 -14.48 -2.10
C THR A 32 10.42 -15.79 -2.51
N ARG A 33 9.08 -15.81 -2.63
CA ARG A 33 8.30 -17.04 -2.89
C ARG A 33 8.18 -17.43 -4.37
N TYR A 34 8.05 -16.45 -5.28
CA TYR A 34 7.82 -16.69 -6.72
C TYR A 34 9.03 -16.31 -7.60
N GLY A 35 10.11 -15.85 -6.98
CA GLY A 35 11.34 -15.43 -7.65
C GLY A 35 11.27 -14.03 -8.28
N TYR A 36 12.45 -13.51 -8.62
CA TYR A 36 12.64 -12.14 -9.13
C TYR A 36 11.88 -11.87 -10.43
N ARG A 37 11.89 -12.82 -11.38
CA ARG A 37 11.28 -12.61 -12.71
C ARG A 37 9.76 -12.47 -12.63
N THR A 38 9.10 -13.36 -11.90
CA THR A 38 7.64 -13.33 -11.70
C THR A 38 7.21 -12.06 -10.94
N SER A 39 8.00 -11.65 -9.96
CA SER A 39 7.72 -10.47 -9.14
C SER A 39 7.95 -9.17 -9.88
N CYS A 40 8.89 -9.11 -10.83
CA CYS A 40 9.01 -7.99 -11.76
C CYS A 40 7.75 -7.81 -12.62
N VAL A 41 7.19 -8.91 -13.16
CA VAL A 41 5.95 -8.86 -13.95
C VAL A 41 4.77 -8.42 -13.08
N ALA A 42 4.65 -8.96 -11.86
CA ALA A 42 3.64 -8.53 -10.89
C ALA A 42 3.80 -7.05 -10.52
N GLY A 43 5.04 -6.57 -10.39
CA GLY A 43 5.37 -5.16 -10.15
C GLY A 43 4.88 -4.26 -11.29
N ILE A 44 5.15 -4.62 -12.55
CA ILE A 44 4.67 -3.86 -13.72
C ILE A 44 3.14 -3.83 -13.75
N GLY A 45 2.48 -4.97 -13.48
CA GLY A 45 1.01 -5.03 -13.36
C GLY A 45 0.48 -4.10 -12.26
N ARG A 46 1.16 -4.06 -11.11
CA ARG A 46 0.84 -3.15 -10.00
C ARG A 46 0.99 -1.68 -10.39
N LEU A 47 2.06 -1.33 -11.09
CA LEU A 47 2.27 0.04 -11.60
C LEU A 47 1.15 0.46 -12.56
N LEU A 48 0.77 -0.41 -13.52
CA LEU A 48 -0.33 -0.14 -14.43
C LEU A 48 -1.66 0.04 -13.71
N ALA A 49 -1.97 -0.83 -12.75
CA ALA A 49 -3.17 -0.73 -11.93
C ALA A 49 -3.20 0.58 -11.12
N PHE A 50 -2.07 0.97 -10.52
CA PHE A 50 -1.94 2.24 -9.80
C PHE A 50 -2.09 3.45 -10.73
N ALA A 51 -1.48 3.43 -11.91
CA ALA A 51 -1.64 4.51 -12.89
C ALA A 51 -3.11 4.66 -13.30
N GLY A 52 -3.80 3.55 -13.60
CA GLY A 52 -5.23 3.55 -13.92
C GLY A 52 -6.10 4.05 -12.76
N MET A 53 -5.82 3.58 -11.54
CA MET A 53 -6.51 4.04 -10.33
C MET A 53 -6.33 5.56 -10.12
N ILE A 54 -5.11 6.07 -10.27
CA ILE A 54 -4.81 7.50 -10.12
C ILE A 54 -5.53 8.33 -11.19
N ALA A 55 -5.53 7.86 -12.44
CA ALA A 55 -6.23 8.54 -13.54
C ALA A 55 -7.76 8.57 -13.32
N LEU A 56 -8.35 7.45 -12.89
CA LEU A 56 -9.76 7.38 -12.54
C LEU A 56 -10.09 8.25 -11.33
N ALA A 57 -9.25 8.23 -10.30
CA ALA A 57 -9.42 9.04 -9.11
C ALA A 57 -9.31 10.53 -9.44
N SER A 58 -8.32 10.97 -10.23
CA SER A 58 -8.17 12.39 -10.59
C SER A 58 -9.31 12.88 -11.49
N ALA A 59 -9.77 12.06 -12.43
CA ALA A 59 -10.92 12.37 -13.27
C ALA A 59 -12.23 12.45 -12.46
N GLY A 60 -12.47 11.48 -11.56
CA GLY A 60 -13.66 11.43 -10.71
C GLY A 60 -13.66 12.45 -9.56
N LEU A 61 -12.48 12.81 -9.04
CA LEU A 61 -12.34 13.75 -7.93
C LEU A 61 -12.84 15.15 -8.31
N ALA A 62 -12.65 15.59 -9.55
CA ALA A 62 -13.19 16.86 -10.04
C ALA A 62 -14.73 16.91 -9.95
N VAL A 63 -15.40 15.79 -10.29
CA VAL A 63 -16.87 15.67 -10.22
C VAL A 63 -17.35 15.68 -8.76
N VAL A 64 -16.64 14.99 -7.86
CA VAL A 64 -16.97 14.96 -6.43
C VAL A 64 -16.81 16.33 -5.78
N LEU A 65 -15.73 17.06 -6.10
CA LEU A 65 -15.49 18.42 -5.60
C LEU A 65 -16.56 19.41 -6.08
N GLN A 66 -17.06 19.23 -7.31
CA GLN A 66 -18.11 20.09 -7.86
C GLN A 66 -19.51 19.78 -7.31
N THR A 67 -19.74 18.56 -6.81
CA THR A 67 -21.07 18.11 -6.37
C THR A 67 -21.39 18.52 -4.93
N SER A 68 -20.47 18.41 -3.96
CA SER A 68 -20.69 18.91 -2.59
C SER A 68 -19.43 18.82 -1.70
N GLU A 69 -19.10 19.91 -1.00
CA GLU A 69 -18.01 19.94 0.02
C GLU A 69 -18.24 18.95 1.18
N MET A 70 -19.52 18.72 1.54
CA MET A 70 -19.86 17.86 2.68
C MET A 70 -19.57 16.38 2.37
N LEU A 71 -19.75 15.95 1.11
CA LEU A 71 -19.48 14.59 0.68
C LEU A 71 -17.97 14.29 0.68
N PHE A 72 -17.17 15.24 0.20
CA PHE A 72 -15.70 15.16 0.24
C PHE A 72 -15.19 15.08 1.68
N TYR A 73 -15.79 15.85 2.59
CA TYR A 73 -15.47 15.77 4.01
C TYR A 73 -15.82 14.40 4.61
N GLY A 74 -17.01 13.86 4.30
CA GLY A 74 -17.43 12.52 4.72
C GLY A 74 -16.45 11.43 4.29
N ILE A 75 -16.01 11.45 3.03
CA ILE A 75 -15.00 10.50 2.51
C ILE A 75 -13.67 10.66 3.27
N LYS A 76 -13.22 11.88 3.56
CA LYS A 76 -12.00 12.12 4.35
C LYS A 76 -12.11 11.55 5.77
N VAL A 77 -13.24 11.73 6.43
CA VAL A 77 -13.48 11.20 7.78
C VAL A 77 -13.51 9.67 7.77
N VAL A 78 -14.22 9.06 6.81
CA VAL A 78 -14.26 7.60 6.66
C VAL A 78 -12.87 7.04 6.35
N GLY A 79 -12.11 7.69 5.47
CA GLY A 79 -10.73 7.30 5.17
C GLY A 79 -9.81 7.39 6.40
N ALA A 80 -9.92 8.47 7.18
CA ALA A 80 -9.16 8.62 8.42
C ALA A 80 -9.53 7.53 9.46
N ALA A 81 -10.82 7.25 9.63
CA ALA A 81 -11.29 6.18 10.52
C ALA A 81 -10.77 4.80 10.08
N TYR A 82 -10.76 4.53 8.77
CA TYR A 82 -10.21 3.29 8.21
C TYR A 82 -8.70 3.16 8.47
N LEU A 83 -7.94 4.23 8.34
CA LEU A 83 -6.50 4.22 8.68
C LEU A 83 -6.26 3.96 10.17
N PHE A 84 -7.07 4.56 11.05
CA PHE A 84 -7.03 4.25 12.49
C PHE A 84 -7.33 2.79 12.78
N TYR A 85 -8.34 2.22 12.11
CA TYR A 85 -8.68 0.81 12.21
C TYR A 85 -7.52 -0.10 11.76
N LEU A 86 -6.89 0.22 10.62
CA LEU A 86 -5.72 -0.53 10.15
C LEU A 86 -4.53 -0.41 11.10
N ALA A 87 -4.27 0.78 11.66
CA ALA A 87 -3.21 0.98 12.63
C ALA A 87 -3.43 0.13 13.88
N TRP A 88 -4.67 0.09 14.39
CA TRP A 88 -5.05 -0.76 15.51
C TRP A 88 -4.87 -2.25 15.20
N GLN A 89 -5.25 -2.67 13.99
CA GLN A 89 -5.08 -4.06 13.57
C GLN A 89 -3.61 -4.45 13.45
N LEU A 90 -2.75 -3.54 12.96
CA LEU A 90 -1.31 -3.76 12.85
C LEU A 90 -0.63 -3.90 14.22
N TRP A 91 -1.06 -3.12 15.24
CA TRP A 91 -0.54 -3.25 16.61
C TRP A 91 -0.90 -4.58 17.29
N ARG A 92 -1.90 -5.31 16.78
CA ARG A 92 -2.35 -6.60 17.35
C ARG A 92 -1.77 -7.81 16.62
N VAL A 93 -0.91 -7.60 15.62
CA VAL A 93 -0.22 -8.70 14.95
C VAL A 93 0.93 -9.16 15.83
N ASP A 94 0.85 -10.40 16.33
CA ASP A 94 1.96 -11.05 17.06
C ASP A 94 2.99 -11.61 16.05
N PRO A 95 4.22 -11.05 15.98
CA PRO A 95 5.26 -11.52 15.06
C PRO A 95 5.88 -12.86 15.49
N ASP A 96 5.76 -13.24 16.77
CA ASP A 96 6.41 -14.43 17.32
C ASP A 96 5.76 -15.75 16.88
N ALA A 97 4.52 -15.70 16.38
CA ALA A 97 3.80 -16.88 15.89
C ALA A 97 4.40 -17.47 14.59
N GLU A 98 5.19 -16.70 13.85
CA GLU A 98 5.83 -17.14 12.60
C GLU A 98 7.22 -17.74 12.87
N LEU A 99 7.97 -17.19 13.84
CA LEU A 99 9.31 -17.67 14.21
C LEU A 99 9.32 -19.03 14.93
N LEU A 100 8.20 -19.40 15.57
CA LEU A 100 8.04 -20.67 16.29
C LEU A 100 7.59 -21.84 15.41
N ASN A 101 7.34 -21.64 14.11
CA ASN A 101 6.86 -22.71 13.22
C ASN A 101 7.62 -22.75 11.87
N PRO A 102 8.89 -23.20 11.86
CA PRO A 102 9.69 -23.34 10.63
C PRO A 102 9.11 -24.35 9.63
N ASP A 103 8.22 -25.25 10.05
CA ASP A 103 7.55 -26.21 9.17
C ASP A 103 6.43 -25.55 8.33
N ARG A 104 5.91 -24.39 8.75
CA ARG A 104 4.84 -23.67 8.05
C ARG A 104 5.34 -23.07 6.74
N GLU A 105 6.55 -22.50 6.72
CA GLU A 105 7.19 -21.98 5.50
C GLU A 105 7.37 -23.10 4.46
N GLN A 106 7.84 -24.28 4.88
CA GLN A 106 8.04 -25.43 3.99
C GLN A 106 6.72 -26.04 3.49
N GLN A 107 5.65 -26.03 4.30
CA GLN A 107 4.31 -26.48 3.87
C GLN A 107 3.63 -25.49 2.92
N VAL A 108 3.83 -24.19 3.13
CA VAL A 108 3.34 -23.13 2.26
C VAL A 108 4.07 -23.16 0.91
N GLU A 109 5.37 -23.49 0.89
CA GLU A 109 6.15 -23.73 -0.31
C GLU A 109 5.68 -25.00 -1.06
N LYS A 110 5.51 -26.12 -0.36
CA LYS A 110 4.96 -27.37 -0.95
C LYS A 110 3.53 -27.25 -1.49
N ARG A 111 2.73 -26.30 -1.00
CA ARG A 111 1.38 -26.04 -1.51
C ARG A 111 1.35 -25.07 -2.70
N ALA A 112 2.46 -24.36 -2.96
CA ALA A 112 2.57 -23.42 -4.07
C ALA A 112 3.34 -23.97 -5.28
N ALA A 113 4.07 -25.08 -5.10
CA ALA A 113 4.65 -25.90 -6.17
C ALA A 113 3.62 -26.92 -6.69
#